data_AF-A0A4R9P9S1-F1
#
_entry.id   AF-A0A4R9P9S1-F1
#
_cell.length_a   1.000
_cell.length_b   1.000
_cell.length_c   1.000
_cell.angle_alpha   90.00
_cell.angle_beta   90.00
_cell.angle_gamma   90.00
#
_symmetry.space_group_name_H-M   'P 1'
#
loop_
_entity.id
_entity.type
_entity.pdbx_description
1 polymer ?
#
loop_
_entity_poly.entity_id
_entity_poly.type
_entity_poly.pdbx_seq_one_letter_code
_entity_poly.pdbx_strand_id
1 'polypeptide(L)'
;SLTVDETTLATNATASFAGAFTPNSGADGPLDADHNGVADAGAVTYALGFNAGSTGLVDTATGQAVVLSLEGGQVVGRAGAGGAIVFTVSTD
;
A
#
# COMPACT_ATOMS: atom_id res chain seq x y z
N SER A 1 6.05 2.76 -11.48
CA SER A 1 6.05 3.67 -10.32
C SER A 1 4.62 4.08 -10.03
N LEU A 2 4.34 4.54 -8.82
CA LEU A 2 3.08 5.16 -8.45
C LEU A 2 3.37 6.63 -8.14
N THR A 3 2.67 7.54 -8.81
CA THR A 3 2.78 8.98 -8.62
C THR A 3 1.38 9.57 -8.65
N VAL A 4 1.10 10.48 -7.72
CA VAL A 4 -0.17 11.21 -7.65
C VAL A 4 0.05 12.59 -8.31
N ASP A 5 -1.00 13.14 -8.89
CA ASP A 5 -1.03 14.52 -9.38
C ASP A 5 -1.82 15.36 -8.38
N GLU A 6 -1.11 16.22 -7.65
CA GLU A 6 -1.69 17.07 -6.61
C GLU A 6 -2.57 18.21 -7.15
N THR A 7 -2.77 18.33 -8.47
CA THR A 7 -3.76 19.27 -9.03
C THR A 7 -5.20 18.78 -8.87
N THR A 8 -5.42 17.47 -8.66
CA THR A 8 -6.75 16.87 -8.49
C THR A 8 -6.80 15.88 -7.32
N LEU A 9 -7.30 16.33 -6.17
CA LEU A 9 -7.28 15.55 -4.91
C LEU A 9 -8.37 14.47 -4.80
N ALA A 10 -9.29 14.37 -5.77
CA ALA A 10 -10.44 13.45 -5.71
C ALA A 10 -10.23 12.15 -6.49
N THR A 11 -9.09 11.97 -7.13
CA THR A 11 -8.81 10.82 -7.99
C THR A 11 -7.70 9.98 -7.38
N ASN A 12 -7.99 8.69 -7.16
CA ASN A 12 -6.98 7.74 -6.70
C ASN A 12 -6.05 7.37 -7.85
N ALA A 13 -4.74 7.35 -7.58
CA ALA A 13 -3.77 6.76 -8.49
C ALA A 13 -3.63 5.26 -8.20
N THR A 14 -3.54 4.44 -9.24
CA THR A 14 -3.34 2.98 -9.12
C THR A 14 -2.23 2.53 -10.06
N ALA A 15 -1.39 1.60 -9.60
CA ALA A 15 -0.35 0.98 -10.42
C ALA A 15 -0.16 -0.48 -10.02
N SER A 16 0.17 -1.34 -10.99
CA SER A 16 0.55 -2.72 -10.70
C SER A 16 2.03 -2.80 -10.35
N PHE A 17 2.32 -3.43 -9.21
CA PHE A 17 3.67 -3.78 -8.78
C PHE A 17 3.92 -5.29 -8.81
N ALA A 18 2.95 -6.09 -9.23
CA ALA A 18 3.07 -7.55 -9.25
C ALA A 18 4.29 -8.02 -10.06
N GLY A 19 4.57 -7.35 -11.19
CA GLY A 19 5.72 -7.64 -12.04
C GLY A 19 7.08 -7.29 -11.45
N ALA A 20 7.15 -6.62 -10.29
CA ALA A 20 8.40 -6.41 -9.56
C ALA A 20 8.82 -7.64 -8.73
N PHE A 21 7.92 -8.61 -8.58
CA PHE A 21 8.14 -9.81 -7.79
C PHE A 21 8.04 -11.06 -8.67
N THR A 22 8.92 -12.03 -8.42
CA THR A 22 8.81 -13.37 -9.01
C THR A 22 8.38 -14.34 -7.91
N PRO A 23 7.09 -14.69 -7.80
CA PRO A 23 6.65 -15.67 -6.81
C PRO A 23 7.31 -17.02 -7.10
N ASN A 24 7.75 -17.71 -6.05
CA ASN A 24 8.35 -19.04 -6.14
C ASN A 24 7.71 -19.93 -5.09
N SER A 25 6.76 -20.75 -5.51
CA SER A 25 6.13 -21.73 -4.63
C SER A 25 7.06 -22.90 -4.33
N GLY A 26 7.99 -23.23 -5.21
CA GLY A 26 8.84 -24.41 -5.05
C GLY A 26 8.12 -25.68 -5.52
N ALA A 27 8.40 -26.81 -4.87
CA ALA A 27 7.93 -28.12 -5.33
C ALA A 27 6.48 -28.46 -4.94
N ASP A 28 5.92 -27.75 -3.96
CA ASP A 28 4.53 -27.93 -3.50
C ASP A 28 3.51 -27.27 -4.44
N GLY A 29 3.94 -26.31 -5.26
CA GLY A 29 3.07 -25.54 -6.13
C GLY A 29 2.33 -24.42 -5.36
N PRO A 30 1.69 -23.49 -6.08
CA PRO A 30 0.88 -22.46 -5.44
C PRO A 30 -0.30 -23.08 -4.68
N LEU A 31 -0.92 -22.29 -3.80
CA LEU A 31 -2.21 -22.65 -3.21
C LEU A 31 -3.19 -23.06 -4.33
N ASP A 32 -3.65 -24.30 -4.30
CA ASP A 32 -4.62 -24.91 -5.22
C ASP A 32 -5.44 -25.92 -4.42
N ALA A 33 -6.48 -25.44 -3.75
CA ALA A 33 -7.33 -26.23 -2.85
C ALA A 33 -8.32 -27.11 -3.61
N ASP A 34 -8.75 -26.69 -4.81
CA ASP A 34 -9.69 -27.44 -5.65
C ASP A 34 -8.99 -28.43 -6.61
N HIS A 35 -7.66 -28.42 -6.65
CA HIS A 35 -6.78 -29.28 -7.43
C HIS A 35 -7.06 -29.19 -8.94
N ASN A 36 -7.46 -28.02 -9.43
CA ASN A 36 -7.78 -27.80 -10.84
C ASN A 36 -6.53 -27.44 -11.69
N GLY A 37 -5.35 -27.27 -11.07
CA GLY A 37 -4.11 -26.88 -11.72
C GLY A 37 -3.97 -25.36 -11.96
N VAL A 38 -4.84 -24.55 -11.36
CA VAL A 38 -4.85 -23.08 -11.40
C VAL A 38 -4.65 -22.60 -9.97
N ALA A 39 -3.76 -21.62 -9.78
CA ALA A 39 -3.53 -21.04 -8.47
C ALA A 39 -4.78 -20.33 -7.94
N ASP A 40 -5.14 -20.61 -6.69
CA ASP A 40 -6.20 -19.92 -5.96
C ASP A 40 -5.83 -18.47 -5.63
N ALA A 41 -6.87 -17.67 -5.38
CA ALA A 41 -6.70 -16.34 -4.80
C ALA A 41 -5.95 -16.45 -3.45
N GLY A 42 -4.96 -15.57 -3.25
CA GLY A 42 -4.11 -15.59 -2.05
C GLY A 42 -2.91 -16.52 -2.14
N ALA A 43 -2.68 -17.22 -3.26
CA ALA A 43 -1.41 -17.90 -3.53
C ALA A 43 -0.20 -16.94 -3.47
N VAL A 44 -0.43 -15.65 -3.72
CA VAL A 44 0.52 -14.56 -3.52
C VAL A 44 -0.19 -13.43 -2.78
N THR A 45 0.40 -12.95 -1.69
CA THR A 45 -0.10 -11.79 -0.94
C THR A 45 0.94 -10.68 -0.91
N TYR A 46 0.50 -9.45 -1.08
CA TYR A 46 1.35 -8.26 -0.96
C TYR A 46 1.08 -7.55 0.36
N ALA A 47 2.11 -6.93 0.92
CA ALA A 47 2.00 -6.13 2.13
C ALA A 47 2.75 -4.81 1.94
N LEU A 48 2.23 -3.76 2.57
CA LEU A 48 2.86 -2.45 2.58
C LEU A 48 3.68 -2.25 3.85
N GLY A 49 4.75 -1.46 3.72
CA GLY A 49 5.59 -1.03 4.83
C GLY A 49 6.25 0.30 4.49
N PHE A 50 6.70 1.00 5.54
CA PHE A 50 7.45 2.24 5.42
C PHE A 50 8.54 2.29 6.47
N ASN A 51 9.60 3.06 6.21
CA ASN A 51 10.59 3.34 7.23
C ASN A 51 10.07 4.45 8.15
N ALA A 52 10.11 4.22 9.46
CA ALA A 52 9.70 5.23 10.42
C ALA A 52 10.62 6.45 10.34
N GLY A 53 10.05 7.64 10.51
CA GLY A 53 10.80 8.89 10.48
C GLY A 53 10.01 10.04 9.85
N SER A 54 10.71 11.15 9.62
CA SER A 54 10.12 12.30 8.94
C SER A 54 9.82 11.93 7.49
N THR A 55 8.60 12.20 7.06
CA THR A 55 8.15 12.02 5.67
C THR A 55 8.65 13.12 4.75
N GLY A 56 9.05 14.27 5.32
CA GLY A 56 9.28 15.50 4.55
C GLY A 56 8.00 16.16 4.04
N LEU A 57 6.83 15.58 4.34
CA LEU A 57 5.53 16.12 3.95
C LEU A 57 4.93 16.96 5.08
N VAL A 58 4.31 18.07 4.71
CA VAL A 58 3.57 18.96 5.60
C VAL A 58 2.16 19.11 5.05
N ASP A 59 1.17 18.87 5.91
CA ASP A 59 -0.22 19.15 5.56
C ASP A 59 -0.42 20.66 5.42
N THR A 60 -0.89 21.10 4.25
CA THR A 60 -0.95 22.53 3.93
C THR A 60 -2.05 23.26 4.71
N ALA A 61 -3.11 22.56 5.13
CA ALA A 61 -4.22 23.16 5.85
C ALA A 61 -3.88 23.42 7.34
N THR A 62 -3.22 22.47 7.99
CA THR A 62 -2.89 22.54 9.42
C THR A 62 -1.47 23.01 9.71
N GLY A 63 -0.57 22.94 8.71
CA GLY A 63 0.86 23.19 8.87
C GLY A 63 1.61 22.09 9.65
N GLN A 64 0.94 20.97 9.95
CA GLN A 64 1.54 19.87 10.72
C GLN A 64 2.33 18.93 9.80
N ALA A 65 3.42 18.36 10.34
CA ALA A 65 4.15 17.31 9.65
C ALA A 65 3.28 16.05 9.48
N VAL A 66 3.34 15.41 8.32
CA VAL A 66 2.59 14.17 8.08
C VAL A 66 3.32 13.00 8.73
N VAL A 67 2.61 12.27 9.60
CA VAL A 67 3.10 11.07 10.29
C VAL A 67 2.45 9.84 9.66
N LEU A 68 3.23 8.79 9.44
CA LEU A 68 2.74 7.53 8.87
C LEU A 68 2.45 6.50 9.96
N SER A 69 1.38 5.76 9.77
CA SER A 69 1.00 4.57 10.55
C SER A 69 0.60 3.43 9.61
N LEU A 70 0.73 2.19 10.08
CA LEU A 70 0.16 1.03 9.41
C LEU A 70 -1.14 0.66 10.14
N GLU A 71 -2.28 0.84 9.48
CA GLU A 71 -3.61 0.61 10.05
C GLU A 71 -4.36 -0.38 9.13
N GLY A 72 -4.64 -1.59 9.63
CA GLY A 72 -5.39 -2.59 8.85
C GLY A 72 -4.75 -2.99 7.52
N GLY A 73 -3.42 -3.01 7.44
CA GLY A 73 -2.67 -3.35 6.21
C GLY A 73 -2.45 -2.19 5.24
N GLN A 74 -2.98 -1.00 5.55
CA GLN A 74 -2.81 0.21 4.76
C GLN A 74 -1.80 1.15 5.42
N VAL A 75 -1.04 1.88 4.60
CA VAL A 75 -0.24 3.00 5.09
C VAL A 75 -1.15 4.23 5.15
N VAL A 76 -1.30 4.79 6.34
CA VAL A 76 -2.14 5.96 6.59
C VAL A 76 -1.24 7.14 6.91
N GLY A 77 -1.38 8.24 6.17
CA GLY A 77 -0.75 9.51 6.48
C GLY A 77 -1.70 10.40 7.28
N ARG A 78 -1.25 10.90 8.44
CA ARG A 78 -2.03 11.81 9.31
C ARG A 78 -1.32 13.15 9.52
N ALA A 79 -2.09 14.24 9.59
CA ALA A 79 -1.58 15.57 9.93
C ALA A 79 -1.22 15.63 11.43
N GLY A 80 0.03 15.32 11.77
CA GLY A 80 0.47 15.10 13.15
C GLY A 80 0.03 13.75 13.72
N ALA A 81 0.58 13.40 14.89
CA ALA A 81 0.26 12.13 15.56
C ALA A 81 -1.21 12.09 16.00
N GLY A 82 -1.98 11.12 15.48
CA GLY A 82 -3.40 10.99 15.77
C GLY A 82 -4.29 12.05 15.11
N GLY A 83 -3.74 12.88 14.21
CA GLY A 83 -4.51 13.89 13.49
C GLY A 83 -5.41 13.31 12.39
N ALA A 84 -5.98 14.22 11.59
CA ALA A 84 -6.84 13.87 10.46
C ALA A 84 -6.04 13.09 9.41
N ILE A 85 -6.70 12.13 8.76
CA ILE A 85 -6.11 11.38 7.64
C ILE A 85 -6.01 12.32 6.44
N VAL A 86 -4.82 12.41 5.85
CA VAL A 86 -4.54 13.21 4.65
C VAL A 86 -4.39 12.37 3.40
N PHE A 87 -3.94 11.11 3.53
CA PHE A 87 -3.96 10.12 2.45
C PHE A 87 -3.89 8.69 3.01
N THR A 88 -4.23 7.72 2.16
CA THR A 88 -4.07 6.28 2.41
C THR A 88 -3.44 5.60 1.21
N VAL A 89 -2.60 4.58 1.45
CA VAL A 89 -2.05 3.69 0.43
C VAL A 89 -2.41 2.26 0.79
N SER A 90 -2.97 1.52 -0.16
CA SER A 90 -3.44 0.14 0.01
C SER A 90 -2.96 -0.76 -1.13
N THR A 91 -3.00 -2.07 -0.89
CA THR A 91 -2.97 -3.10 -1.93
C THR A 91 -4.38 -3.64 -2.15
N ASP A 92 -4.70 -3.99 -3.39
CA ASP A 92 -5.88 -4.78 -3.76
C ASP A 92 -5.55 -6.27 -3.61
#